data_AF-A0A9Q0PNR4-F1
#
_entry.id   AF-A0A9Q0PNR4-F1
#
_cell.length_a   1.000
_cell.length_b   1.000
_cell.length_c   1.000
_cell.angle_alpha   90.00
_cell.angle_beta   90.00
_cell.angle_gamma   90.00
#
_symmetry.space_group_name_H-M   'P 1'
#
loop_
_entity.id
_entity.type
_entity.pdbx_description
1 polymer ?
#
loop_
_entity_poly.entity_id
_entity_poly.type
_entity_poly.pdbx_seq_one_letter_code
_entity_poly.pdbx_strand_id
1 'polypeptide(L)'
;MKPFRALFPRLENHSTVDASEELATNSRGLIGSAVDYMVCLLADIFMPTYDGPSNFANNLLGHRLYYGFRTNIRPDRKGLAPVFIARENGRTAGFEEAVRHVMLKTNFGGPHKRISPESFYTNSWPECFCQMETQNPAHKCPENVMQNLHSQLESENMGLEQYNRSDSRGSSNYIESFRFMLLGFK
;
A
#
# COMPACT_ATOMS: atom_id res chain seq x y z
N MET A 1 -11.86 -19.26 -2.19
CA MET A 1 -10.45 -18.99 -1.84
C MET A 1 -9.44 -19.99 -2.40
N LYS A 2 -9.74 -21.29 -2.57
CA LYS A 2 -8.73 -22.27 -3.04
C LYS A 2 -8.03 -21.90 -4.38
N PRO A 3 -8.74 -21.44 -5.44
CA PRO A 3 -8.07 -21.03 -6.68
C PRO A 3 -7.17 -19.80 -6.49
N PHE A 4 -7.61 -18.84 -5.67
CA PHE A 4 -6.86 -17.62 -5.38
C PHE A 4 -5.60 -17.92 -4.55
N ARG A 5 -5.67 -18.81 -3.56
CA ARG A 5 -4.50 -19.29 -2.81
C ARG A 5 -3.52 -20.09 -3.67
N ALA A 6 -3.98 -20.77 -4.74
CA ALA A 6 -3.08 -21.45 -5.66
C ALA A 6 -2.23 -20.45 -6.47
N LEU A 7 -2.80 -19.29 -6.83
CA LEU A 7 -2.09 -18.21 -7.50
C LEU A 7 -1.26 -17.35 -6.52
N PHE A 8 -1.72 -17.21 -5.28
CA PHE A 8 -1.06 -16.45 -4.22
C PHE A 8 -0.83 -17.34 -2.98
N PRO A 9 0.23 -18.17 -2.97
CA PRO A 9 0.47 -19.13 -1.90
C PRO A 9 0.70 -18.49 -0.52
N ARG A 10 1.23 -17.27 -0.50
CA ARG A 10 1.49 -16.47 0.72
C ARG A 10 0.34 -15.52 1.07
N LEU A 11 -0.88 -15.83 0.63
CA LEU A 11 -2.05 -15.00 0.91
C LEU A 11 -2.46 -15.11 2.37
N GLU A 12 -2.33 -14.00 3.08
CA GLU A 12 -2.91 -13.80 4.40
C GLU A 12 -4.25 -13.06 4.32
N ASN A 13 -5.12 -13.30 5.29
CA ASN A 13 -6.37 -12.56 5.47
C ASN A 13 -6.71 -12.46 6.96
N HIS A 14 -7.82 -11.81 7.31
CA HIS A 14 -8.24 -11.60 8.69
C HIS A 14 -8.27 -12.88 9.55
N SER A 15 -8.56 -14.05 8.97
CA SER A 15 -8.58 -15.31 9.73
C SER A 15 -7.21 -15.96 9.91
N THR A 16 -6.16 -15.42 9.29
CA THR A 16 -4.78 -15.95 9.41
C THR A 16 -3.87 -14.99 10.16
N VAL A 17 -4.19 -13.69 10.15
CA VAL A 17 -3.45 -12.66 10.92
C VAL A 17 -3.81 -12.69 12.41
N ASP A 18 -5.02 -13.14 12.76
CA ASP A 18 -5.46 -13.25 14.15
C ASP A 18 -5.82 -14.70 14.51
N ALA A 19 -5.12 -15.26 15.49
CA ALA A 19 -5.37 -16.58 16.06
C ALA A 19 -6.23 -16.52 17.34
N SER A 20 -6.50 -15.32 17.86
CA SER A 20 -7.36 -15.10 19.02
C SER A 20 -8.85 -15.09 18.60
N GLU A 21 -9.72 -15.67 19.42
CA GLU A 21 -11.17 -15.70 19.15
C GLU A 21 -11.83 -14.30 19.25
N GLU A 22 -11.11 -13.29 19.75
CA GLU A 22 -11.63 -11.93 19.98
C GLU A 22 -11.94 -11.18 18.68
N LEU A 23 -11.09 -11.32 17.66
CA LEU A 23 -11.35 -10.76 16.32
C LEU A 23 -12.25 -11.67 15.48
N ALA A 24 -12.22 -12.98 15.72
CA ALA A 24 -13.06 -13.94 14.99
C ALA A 24 -14.56 -13.64 15.23
N THR A 25 -14.92 -13.31 16.47
CA THR A 25 -16.27 -12.94 16.89
C THR A 25 -16.72 -11.55 16.41
N ASN A 26 -15.77 -10.62 16.18
CA ASN A 26 -16.04 -9.23 15.73
C ASN A 26 -15.57 -8.90 14.30
N SER A 27 -15.25 -9.92 13.49
CA SER A 27 -14.81 -9.79 12.08
C SER A 27 -15.85 -9.13 11.15
N ARG A 28 -17.07 -8.89 11.65
CA ARG A 28 -18.16 -8.19 10.96
C ARG A 28 -18.44 -6.87 11.67
N GLY A 29 -17.54 -5.89 11.54
CA GLY A 29 -17.70 -4.59 12.20
C GLY A 29 -16.53 -3.65 11.98
N LEU A 30 -16.51 -2.53 12.72
CA LEU A 30 -15.48 -1.49 12.62
C LEU A 30 -14.07 -1.99 12.96
N ILE A 31 -13.95 -3.03 13.79
CA ILE A 31 -12.64 -3.58 14.21
C ILE A 31 -11.91 -4.21 13.03
N GLY A 32 -12.59 -5.05 12.23
CA GLY A 32 -11.99 -5.63 11.03
C GLY A 32 -11.52 -4.56 10.05
N SER A 33 -12.34 -3.53 9.82
CA SER A 33 -11.96 -2.38 8.98
C SER A 33 -10.77 -1.60 9.55
N ALA A 34 -10.68 -1.44 10.88
CA ALA A 34 -9.55 -0.77 11.52
C ALA A 34 -8.24 -1.57 11.36
N VAL A 35 -8.32 -2.90 11.48
CA VAL A 35 -7.19 -3.80 11.24
C VAL A 35 -6.75 -3.72 9.78
N ASP A 36 -7.68 -3.86 8.84
CA ASP A 36 -7.41 -3.71 7.41
C ASP A 36 -6.76 -2.34 7.12
N TYR A 37 -7.21 -1.28 7.79
CA TYR A 37 -6.64 0.06 7.62
C TYR A 37 -5.19 0.12 8.10
N MET A 38 -4.91 -0.37 9.31
CA MET A 38 -3.55 -0.33 9.87
C MET A 38 -2.57 -1.19 9.06
N VAL A 39 -2.99 -2.38 8.64
CA VAL A 39 -2.12 -3.25 7.84
C VAL A 39 -1.93 -2.66 6.43
N CYS A 40 -2.95 -2.05 5.82
CA CYS A 40 -2.78 -1.28 4.58
C CYS A 40 -1.84 -0.08 4.73
N LEU A 41 -1.93 0.65 5.85
CA LEU A 41 -1.12 1.84 6.11
C LEU A 41 0.36 1.50 6.22
N LEU A 42 0.68 0.38 6.87
CA LEU A 42 2.05 -0.04 7.14
C LEU A 42 2.66 -0.95 6.06
N ALA A 43 1.85 -1.48 5.14
CA ALA A 43 2.33 -2.29 4.03
C ALA A 43 3.34 -1.52 3.15
N ASP A 44 4.30 -2.24 2.55
CA ASP A 44 5.28 -1.65 1.64
C ASP A 44 4.57 -1.09 0.40
N ILE A 45 3.64 -1.88 -0.14
CA ILE A 45 2.88 -1.54 -1.33
C ILE A 45 1.39 -1.74 -1.06
N PHE A 46 0.63 -0.66 -1.27
CA PHE A 46 -0.81 -0.68 -1.20
C PHE A 46 -1.43 -0.57 -2.59
N MET A 47 -2.36 -1.46 -2.92
CA MET A 47 -3.12 -1.41 -4.17
C MET A 47 -4.64 -1.40 -3.87
N PRO A 48 -5.32 -0.25 -4.07
CA PRO A 48 -6.77 -0.19 -3.91
C PRO A 48 -7.47 -0.92 -5.07
N THR A 49 -8.57 -1.61 -4.77
CA THR A 49 -9.37 -2.37 -5.75
C THR A 49 -10.52 -1.57 -6.38
N TYR A 50 -10.89 -0.44 -5.77
CA TYR A 50 -11.89 0.48 -6.30
C TYR A 50 -11.30 1.89 -6.42
N ASP A 51 -11.60 2.56 -7.52
CA ASP A 51 -11.14 3.91 -7.87
C ASP A 51 -12.24 4.97 -7.76
N GLY A 52 -13.45 4.60 -7.32
CA GLY A 52 -14.51 5.55 -7.01
C GLY A 52 -14.40 6.14 -5.60
N PRO A 53 -15.41 6.92 -5.15
CA PRO A 53 -15.36 7.69 -3.90
C PRO A 53 -15.56 6.79 -2.68
N SER A 54 -14.66 5.83 -2.46
CA SER A 54 -14.60 5.12 -1.19
C SER A 54 -13.77 5.92 -0.21
N ASN A 55 -14.37 6.27 0.93
CA ASN A 55 -13.65 6.98 1.99
C ASN A 55 -12.44 6.17 2.48
N PHE A 56 -12.53 4.84 2.49
CA PHE A 56 -11.45 3.98 2.99
C PHE A 56 -10.17 4.08 2.15
N ALA A 57 -10.25 3.83 0.83
CA ALA A 57 -9.07 3.87 -0.03
C ALA A 57 -8.50 5.29 -0.12
N ASN A 58 -9.36 6.31 -0.21
CA ASN A 58 -8.93 7.70 -0.27
C ASN A 58 -8.20 8.13 1.01
N ASN A 59 -8.74 7.80 2.18
CA ASN A 59 -8.09 8.09 3.46
C ASN A 59 -6.76 7.35 3.59
N LEU A 60 -6.65 6.11 3.10
CA LEU A 60 -5.38 5.39 3.09
C LEU A 60 -4.35 6.02 2.15
N LEU A 61 -4.77 6.42 0.95
CA LEU A 61 -3.86 7.09 0.00
C LEU A 61 -3.30 8.38 0.60
N GLY A 62 -4.15 9.22 1.20
CA GLY A 62 -3.70 10.45 1.84
C GLY A 62 -2.88 10.23 3.09
N HIS A 63 -3.24 9.26 3.94
CA HIS A 63 -2.46 8.93 5.13
C HIS A 63 -1.09 8.35 4.75
N ARG A 64 -1.03 7.45 3.77
CA ARG A 64 0.24 6.91 3.23
C ARG A 64 1.09 7.98 2.57
N LEU A 65 0.46 8.96 1.90
CA LEU A 65 1.15 10.14 1.38
C LEU A 65 1.77 10.97 2.51
N TYR A 66 1.00 11.25 3.56
CA TYR A 66 1.47 12.00 4.73
C TYR A 66 2.55 11.25 5.52
N TYR A 67 2.41 9.93 5.63
CA TYR A 67 3.30 9.06 6.40
C TYR A 67 4.52 8.61 5.57
N GLY A 68 5.27 9.59 5.04
CA GLY A 68 6.52 9.33 4.32
C GLY A 68 6.37 8.91 2.86
N PHE A 69 5.31 9.35 2.18
CA PHE A 69 5.10 9.09 0.75
C PHE A 69 5.13 7.60 0.38
N ARG A 70 4.53 6.75 1.22
CA ARG A 70 4.56 5.29 1.02
C ARG A 70 3.97 4.90 -0.34
N THR A 71 4.53 3.84 -0.93
CA THR A 71 4.22 3.43 -2.29
C THR A 71 2.78 2.96 -2.44
N ASN A 72 2.07 3.52 -3.41
CA ASN A 72 0.71 3.14 -3.77
C ASN A 72 0.67 2.79 -5.26
N ILE A 73 0.10 1.66 -5.64
CA ILE A 73 -0.06 1.29 -7.05
C ILE A 73 -1.54 1.32 -7.40
N ARG A 74 -1.90 2.17 -8.37
CA ARG A 74 -3.27 2.23 -8.93
C ARG A 74 -3.25 1.78 -10.40
N PRO A 75 -3.40 0.48 -10.68
CA PRO A 75 -3.36 -0.01 -12.05
C PRO A 75 -4.42 0.66 -12.93
N ASP A 76 -4.06 0.97 -14.17
CA ASP A 76 -5.04 1.38 -15.19
C ASP A 76 -5.90 0.17 -15.58
N ARG A 77 -6.99 -0.04 -14.83
CA ARG A 77 -7.89 -1.18 -15.04
C ARG A 77 -8.52 -1.15 -16.43
N LYS A 78 -8.79 0.05 -16.97
CA LYS A 78 -9.37 0.21 -18.32
C LYS A 78 -8.35 -0.17 -19.39
N GLY A 79 -7.09 0.22 -19.21
CA GLY A 79 -5.99 -0.20 -20.07
C GLY A 79 -5.65 -1.69 -19.98
N LEU A 80 -5.76 -2.27 -18.78
CA LEU A 80 -5.44 -3.69 -18.53
C LEU A 80 -6.56 -4.64 -18.99
N ALA A 81 -7.83 -4.24 -18.92
CA ALA A 81 -8.97 -5.06 -19.32
C ALA A 81 -8.83 -5.71 -20.72
N PRO A 82 -8.52 -4.98 -21.81
CA PRO A 82 -8.36 -5.60 -23.13
C PRO A 82 -7.17 -6.57 -23.20
N VAL A 83 -6.12 -6.33 -22.42
CA VAL A 83 -4.94 -7.23 -22.36
C VAL A 83 -5.33 -8.57 -21.73
N PHE A 84 -6.09 -8.54 -20.64
CA PHE A 84 -6.58 -9.77 -19.99
C PHE A 84 -7.62 -10.51 -20.85
N ILE A 85 -8.55 -9.79 -21.49
CA ILE A 85 -9.52 -10.41 -22.43
C ILE A 85 -8.80 -11.11 -23.58
N ALA A 86 -7.77 -10.48 -24.17
CA ALA A 86 -6.99 -11.10 -25.25
C ALA A 86 -6.28 -12.38 -24.76
N ARG A 87 -5.76 -12.37 -23.52
CA ARG A 87 -5.12 -13.55 -22.90
C ARG A 87 -6.11 -14.68 -22.68
N GLU A 88 -7.31 -14.39 -22.19
CA GLU A 88 -8.39 -15.37 -22.01
C GLU A 88 -8.83 -15.98 -23.36
N ASN A 89 -8.83 -15.18 -24.43
CA ASN A 89 -9.10 -15.63 -25.80
C ASN A 89 -7.91 -16.38 -26.46
N GLY A 90 -6.89 -16.77 -25.68
CA GLY A 90 -5.77 -17.59 -26.14
C GLY A 90 -4.57 -16.83 -26.71
N ARG A 91 -4.58 -15.50 -26.72
CA ARG A 91 -3.43 -14.71 -27.19
C ARG A 91 -2.37 -14.61 -26.08
N THR A 92 -1.37 -15.48 -26.13
CA THR A 92 -0.32 -15.55 -25.11
C THR A 92 0.92 -14.73 -25.44
N ALA A 93 1.25 -14.58 -26.72
CA ALA A 93 2.43 -13.85 -27.19
C ALA A 93 2.33 -12.35 -26.85
N GLY A 94 3.40 -11.80 -26.26
CA GLY A 94 3.49 -10.38 -25.91
C GLY A 94 2.64 -9.93 -24.72
N PHE A 95 1.99 -10.85 -24.00
CA PHE A 95 1.13 -10.53 -22.86
C PHE A 95 1.86 -9.73 -21.77
N GLU A 96 3.04 -10.19 -21.34
CA GLU A 96 3.82 -9.52 -20.29
C GLU A 96 4.25 -8.11 -20.70
N GLU A 97 4.62 -7.92 -21.98
CA GLU A 97 4.99 -6.61 -22.51
C GLU A 97 3.79 -5.68 -22.57
N ALA A 98 2.63 -6.18 -22.98
CA ALA A 98 1.39 -5.40 -22.97
C ALA A 98 1.00 -4.97 -21.54
N VAL A 99 1.12 -5.87 -20.55
CA VAL A 99 0.89 -5.52 -19.13
C VAL A 99 1.89 -4.47 -18.68
N ARG A 100 3.20 -4.65 -18.93
CA ARG A 100 4.24 -3.68 -18.56
C ARG A 100 3.96 -2.32 -19.18
N HIS A 101 3.60 -2.28 -20.45
CA HIS A 101 3.32 -1.04 -21.18
C HIS A 101 2.15 -0.25 -20.56
N VAL A 102 1.07 -0.94 -20.16
CA VAL A 102 -0.04 -0.30 -19.44
C VAL A 102 0.41 0.16 -18.05
N MET A 103 1.17 -0.67 -17.34
CA MET A 103 1.63 -0.38 -15.98
C MET A 103 2.64 0.77 -15.91
N LEU A 104 3.41 1.07 -16.97
CA LEU A 104 4.35 2.21 -17.03
C LEU A 104 3.69 3.56 -16.76
N LYS A 105 2.38 3.68 -17.00
CA LYS A 105 1.61 4.91 -16.75
C LYS A 105 1.09 4.99 -15.32
N THR A 106 1.33 3.96 -14.50
CA THR A 106 0.85 3.90 -13.12
C THR A 106 1.67 4.82 -12.24
N ASN A 107 1.00 5.69 -11.49
CA ASN A 107 1.65 6.45 -10.43
C ASN A 107 1.96 5.50 -9.26
N PHE A 108 3.20 5.55 -8.76
CA PHE A 108 3.67 4.78 -7.60
C PHE A 108 3.39 5.48 -6.26
N GLY A 109 2.61 6.55 -6.29
CA GLY A 109 2.38 7.39 -5.13
C GLY A 109 3.50 8.41 -4.97
N GLY A 110 3.20 9.50 -4.27
CA GLY A 110 4.11 10.61 -4.07
C GLY A 110 3.39 11.96 -4.12
N PRO A 111 4.05 13.03 -3.67
CA PRO A 111 3.51 14.38 -3.73
C PRO A 111 3.17 14.76 -5.16
N HIS A 112 1.95 15.22 -5.36
CA HIS A 112 1.53 15.75 -6.65
C HIS A 112 0.49 16.83 -6.43
N LYS A 113 0.37 17.74 -7.39
CA LYS A 113 -0.66 18.76 -7.36
C LYS A 113 -2.03 18.08 -7.44
N ARG A 114 -2.90 18.41 -6.48
CA ARG A 114 -4.29 17.96 -6.50
C ARG A 114 -4.99 18.39 -7.78
N ILE A 115 -5.69 17.44 -8.41
CA ILE A 115 -6.51 17.67 -9.59
C ILE A 115 -7.95 17.30 -9.24
N SER A 116 -8.90 18.21 -9.45
CA SER A 116 -10.32 17.94 -9.22
C SER A 116 -10.75 16.67 -9.97
N PRO A 117 -11.45 15.72 -9.32
CA PRO A 117 -12.17 15.85 -8.04
C PRO A 117 -11.40 15.35 -6.79
N GLU A 118 -10.07 15.27 -6.82
CA GLU A 118 -9.28 14.79 -5.68
C GLU A 118 -9.49 15.64 -4.41
N SER A 119 -9.80 14.98 -3.29
CA SER A 119 -10.05 15.64 -2.02
C SER A 119 -8.75 15.86 -1.23
N PHE A 120 -8.80 16.81 -0.29
CA PHE A 120 -7.73 17.03 0.70
C PHE A 120 -7.36 15.76 1.48
N TYR A 121 -8.35 14.91 1.80
CA TYR A 121 -8.13 13.65 2.52
C TYR A 121 -7.41 12.59 1.69
N THR A 122 -7.46 12.71 0.35
CA THR A 122 -6.73 11.80 -0.55
C THR A 122 -5.32 12.30 -0.82
N ASN A 123 -5.14 13.62 -0.79
CA ASN A 123 -3.87 14.28 -1.05
C ASN A 123 -3.82 15.60 -0.28
N SER A 124 -3.10 15.61 0.84
CA SER A 124 -2.95 16.80 1.70
C SER A 124 -1.82 17.73 1.24
N TRP A 125 -1.22 17.46 0.08
CA TRP A 125 -0.18 18.30 -0.48
C TRP A 125 -0.78 19.48 -1.27
N PRO A 126 -0.19 20.69 -1.17
CA PRO A 126 0.98 21.06 -0.36
C PRO A 126 0.68 21.51 1.08
N GLU A 127 -0.58 21.62 1.49
CA GLU A 127 -0.97 22.37 2.70
C GLU A 127 -0.49 21.75 4.02
N CYS A 128 -0.34 20.43 4.10
CA CYS A 128 0.14 19.73 5.30
C CYS A 128 1.64 19.44 5.31
N PHE A 129 2.36 19.81 4.27
CA PHE A 129 3.78 19.50 4.15
C PHE A 129 4.60 20.79 4.24
N CYS A 130 5.70 20.71 4.96
CA CYS A 130 6.70 21.74 4.90
C CYS A 130 7.31 21.81 3.49
N GLN A 131 7.80 22.99 3.12
CA GLN A 131 8.41 23.27 1.83
C GLN A 131 9.92 23.47 2.04
N MET A 132 10.73 22.90 1.16
CA MET A 132 12.19 23.07 1.21
C MET A 132 12.58 24.53 0.95
N GLU A 133 11.87 25.17 0.01
CA GLU A 133 12.05 26.58 -0.36
C GLU A 133 10.71 27.29 -0.28
N THR A 134 10.62 28.34 0.54
CA THR A 134 9.39 29.11 0.73
C THR A 134 9.70 30.51 1.23
N GLN A 135 8.86 31.48 0.87
CA GLN A 135 8.97 32.86 1.34
C GLN A 135 8.52 33.01 2.79
N ASN A 136 7.63 32.13 3.26
CA ASN A 136 7.15 32.14 4.64
C ASN A 136 7.97 31.17 5.49
N PRO A 137 8.80 31.65 6.45
CA PRO A 137 9.60 30.78 7.30
C PRO A 137 8.79 29.73 8.07
N ALA A 138 7.52 30.00 8.38
CA ALA A 138 6.64 29.07 9.07
C ALA A 138 6.33 27.79 8.27
N HIS A 139 6.49 27.82 6.95
CA HIS A 139 6.27 26.66 6.09
C HIS A 139 7.58 25.92 5.77
N LYS A 140 8.74 26.43 6.21
CA LYS A 140 10.03 25.84 5.86
C LYS A 140 10.23 24.52 6.60
N CYS A 141 10.74 23.51 5.90
CA CYS A 141 11.09 22.25 6.56
C CYS A 141 12.19 22.47 7.60
N PRO A 142 12.12 21.79 8.77
CA PRO A 142 13.23 21.74 9.71
C PRO A 142 14.52 21.26 9.02
N GLU A 143 15.67 21.74 9.51
CA GLU A 143 16.95 21.19 9.07
C GLU A 143 17.03 19.70 9.46
N ASN A 144 17.61 18.88 8.58
CA ASN A 144 17.80 17.43 8.76
C ASN A 144 16.54 16.54 8.65
N VAL A 145 15.40 17.04 8.13
CA VAL A 145 14.20 16.20 7.89
C VAL A 145 14.52 14.92 7.11
N MET A 146 15.33 15.02 6.05
CA MET A 146 15.67 13.85 5.23
C MET A 146 16.54 12.82 5.98
N GLN A 147 17.45 13.28 6.84
CA GLN A 147 18.28 12.39 7.68
C GLN A 147 17.44 11.74 8.78
N ASN A 148 16.55 12.51 9.43
CA ASN A 148 15.64 12.00 10.43
C ASN A 148 14.69 10.96 9.84
N LEU A 149 14.11 11.22 8.66
CA LEU A 149 13.22 10.27 7.98
C LEU A 149 13.95 8.98 7.61
N HIS A 150 15.20 9.07 7.12
CA HIS A 150 16.03 7.91 6.83
C HIS A 150 16.31 7.09 8.11
N SER A 151 16.72 7.76 9.20
CA SER A 151 17.00 7.10 10.47
C SER A 151 15.76 6.45 11.10
N GLN A 152 14.57 7.04 10.91
CA GLN A 152 13.31 6.48 11.37
C GLN A 152 12.94 5.22 10.58
N LEU A 153 13.05 5.25 9.25
CA LEU A 153 12.82 4.08 8.40
C LEU A 153 13.79 2.94 8.72
N GLU A 154 15.06 3.25 8.98
CA GLU A 154 16.06 2.26 9.42
C GLU A 154 15.75 1.70 10.81
N SER A 155 15.26 2.53 11.73
CA SER A 155 14.87 2.08 13.08
C SER A 155 13.62 1.17 13.05
N GLU A 156 12.66 1.45 12.17
CA GLU A 156 11.49 0.57 11.94
C GLU A 156 11.94 -0.79 11.39
N ASN A 157 12.90 -0.79 10.47
CA ASN A 157 13.50 -2.03 9.94
C ASN A 157 14.27 -2.80 11.03
N MET A 158 15.07 -2.13 11.86
CA MET A 158 15.81 -2.79 12.96
C MET A 158 14.88 -3.32 14.07
N GLY A 159 13.76 -2.66 14.35
CA GLY A 159 12.77 -3.13 15.34
C GLY A 159 12.12 -4.46 14.93
N LEU A 160 11.88 -4.64 13.62
CA LEU A 160 11.40 -5.90 13.05
C LEU A 160 12.47 -7.01 13.14
N GLU A 161 13.74 -6.68 12.95
CA GLU A 161 14.84 -7.64 13.11
C GLU A 161 15.03 -8.09 14.57
N GLN A 162 14.84 -7.18 15.53
CA GLN A 162 15.03 -7.48 16.96
C GLN A 162 13.90 -8.38 17.51
N TYR A 163 12.66 -8.18 17.05
CA TYR A 163 11.54 -9.09 17.35
C TYR A 163 11.80 -10.51 16.79
N ASN A 164 12.38 -10.60 15.59
CA ASN A 164 12.74 -11.87 14.96
C ASN A 164 13.90 -12.62 15.67
N ARG A 165 14.76 -11.91 16.41
CA ARG A 165 15.88 -12.52 17.13
C ARG A 165 15.47 -13.15 18.47
N SER A 166 14.34 -12.74 19.03
CA SER A 166 13.75 -13.38 20.23
C SER A 166 13.06 -14.71 19.94
N ASP A 167 12.74 -15.01 18.68
CA ASP A 167 12.02 -16.23 18.27
C ASP A 167 12.89 -17.23 17.49
N SER A 168 14.22 -17.17 17.66
CA SER A 168 15.14 -18.10 17.01
C SER A 168 15.21 -19.46 17.73
N ARG A 169 14.19 -20.29 17.53
CA ARG A 169 14.34 -21.75 17.35
C ARG A 169 13.71 -22.17 16.04
N GLY A 170 14.42 -21.91 14.95
CA GLY A 170 14.08 -22.46 13.64
C GLY A 170 14.73 -21.66 12.52
N SER A 171 15.83 -22.18 11.97
CA SER A 171 16.41 -21.67 10.73
C SER A 171 15.36 -21.63 9.63
N SER A 172 15.09 -20.46 9.07
CA SER A 172 14.43 -20.36 7.77
C SER A 172 14.99 -19.18 6.99
N ASN A 173 15.32 -19.44 5.73
CA ASN A 173 15.89 -18.48 4.77
C ASN A 173 15.01 -17.23 4.68
N TYR A 174 15.56 -16.06 5.04
CA TYR A 174 14.89 -14.77 4.87
C TYR A 174 14.81 -14.43 3.38
N ILE A 175 13.70 -14.78 2.74
CA ILE A 175 13.24 -14.05 1.56
C ILE A 175 12.63 -12.76 2.10
N GLU A 176 13.26 -11.61 1.86
CA GLU A 176 12.61 -10.30 2.03
C GLU A 176 11.26 -10.35 1.30
N SER A 177 10.20 -10.50 2.06
CA SER A 177 8.87 -10.75 1.54
C SER A 177 8.16 -9.42 1.47
N PHE A 178 8.15 -8.80 0.28
CA PHE A 178 7.34 -7.61 0.02
C PHE A 178 5.91 -7.86 0.50
N ARG A 179 5.43 -7.03 1.43
CA ARG A 179 4.04 -7.09 1.91
C ARG A 179 3.17 -6.32 0.95
N PHE A 180 2.61 -7.03 -0.01
CA PHE A 180 1.64 -6.49 -0.96
C PHE A 180 0.23 -6.68 -0.43
N MET A 181 -0.51 -5.58 -0.23
CA MET A 181 -1.91 -5.66 0.18
C MET A 181 -2.88 -5.25 -0.93
N LEU A 182 -3.82 -6.16 -1.21
CA LEU A 182 -5.03 -5.92 -2.00
C LEU A 182 -6.24 -5.87 -1.06
N LEU A 183 -6.92 -4.74 -0.99
CA LEU A 183 -8.21 -4.64 -0.31
C LEU A 183 -9.32 -5.18 -1.21
N GLY A 184 -9.73 -6.43 -1.06
CA GLY A 184 -11.01 -6.88 -1.62
C GLY A 184 -12.14 -6.49 -0.68
N PHE A 185 -13.02 -5.55 -1.06
CA PHE A 185 -14.32 -5.45 -0.38
C PHE A 185 -15.08 -6.76 -0.64
N LYS A 186 -15.48 -7.45 0.43
CA LYS A 186 -16.40 -8.58 0.37
C LYS A 186 -17.79 -8.14 -0.02
#